data_AF-A0A961RTC1-F1
#
_entry.id   AF-A0A961RTC1-F1
#
_cell.length_a   1.000
_cell.length_b   1.000
_cell.length_c   1.000
_cell.angle_alpha   90.00
_cell.angle_beta   90.00
_cell.angle_gamma   90.00
#
_symmetry.space_group_name_H-M   'P 1'
#
loop_
_entity.id
_entity.type
_entity.pdbx_description
1 polymer ?
#
loop_
_entity_poly.entity_id
_entity_poly.type
_entity_poly.pdbx_seq_one_letter_code
_entity_poly.pdbx_strand_id
1 'polypeptide(L)'
;GPAEGLAIIQPKVMNDIRAAYRRNPNVEINLIGISFGANMLSRMVAQLDKEGIPVSYLGILDGLPLAPITKNVRRVDNFICNLPGCLRDKVRLMKGNTETIQNHFAYTTTHIALGDNEEVHQRILHQISTYAMDIGPVAVDYTYTAATGVAVQPRAYAPIE
;
A
#
# COMPACT_ATOMS: atom_id res chain seq x y z
N GLY A 1 -6.09 18.41 4.98
CA GLY A 1 -4.98 19.12 4.30
C GLY A 1 -3.64 18.42 4.52
N PRO A 2 -2.56 18.78 3.79
CA PRO A 2 -1.23 18.15 3.91
C PRO A 2 -0.68 18.09 5.35
N ALA A 3 -1.00 19.11 6.16
CA ALA A 3 -0.64 19.18 7.57
C ALA A 3 -1.33 18.09 8.42
N GLU A 4 -2.61 17.79 8.19
CA GLU A 4 -3.33 16.75 8.92
C GLU A 4 -2.81 15.36 8.56
N GLY A 5 -2.48 15.15 7.29
CA GLY A 5 -1.88 13.89 6.82
C GLY A 5 -0.57 13.57 7.53
N LEU A 6 0.34 14.55 7.62
CA LEU A 6 1.66 14.35 8.24
C LEU A 6 1.61 14.39 9.78
N ALA A 7 0.80 15.27 10.37
CA ALA A 7 0.80 15.48 11.82
C ALA A 7 -0.10 14.49 12.58
N ILE A 8 -1.14 13.96 11.95
CA ILE A 8 -2.15 13.13 12.62
C ILE A 8 -2.26 11.75 11.97
N ILE A 9 -2.42 11.68 10.65
CA ILE A 9 -2.71 10.41 9.96
C ILE A 9 -1.47 9.51 9.95
N GLN A 10 -0.31 10.02 9.50
CA GLN A 10 0.92 9.23 9.43
C GLN A 10 1.32 8.61 10.78
N PRO A 11 1.38 9.36 11.91
CA PRO A 11 1.74 8.77 13.20
C PRO A 11 0.74 7.70 13.65
N LYS A 12 -0.56 7.91 13.40
CA LYS A 12 -1.60 6.94 13.74
C LYS A 12 -1.44 5.65 12.95
N VAL A 13 -1.30 5.74 11.62
CA VAL A 13 -1.10 4.56 10.76
C VAL A 13 0.18 3.81 11.13
N MET A 14 1.28 4.52 11.37
CA MET A 14 2.54 3.88 11.82
C MET A 14 2.35 3.13 13.15
N ASN A 15 1.62 3.71 14.11
CA ASN A 15 1.35 3.06 15.39
C ASN A 15 0.44 1.83 15.24
N ASP A 16 -0.56 1.90 14.38
CA ASP A 16 -1.45 0.78 14.09
C ASP A 16 -0.67 -0.38 13.43
N ILE A 17 0.21 -0.08 12.47
CA ILE A 17 1.11 -1.05 11.85
C ILE A 17 2.03 -1.70 12.90
N ARG A 18 2.69 -0.90 13.73
CA ARG A 18 3.55 -1.41 14.82
C ARG A 18 2.77 -2.28 15.79
N ALA A 19 1.56 -1.87 16.17
CA ALA A 19 0.72 -2.63 17.08
C ALA A 19 0.27 -3.96 16.46
N ALA A 20 -0.09 -3.97 15.16
CA ALA A 20 -0.43 -5.19 14.43
C ALA A 20 0.78 -6.14 14.37
N TYR A 21 1.94 -5.63 13.96
CA TYR A 21 3.16 -6.44 13.81
C TYR A 21 3.66 -7.00 15.14
N ARG A 22 3.60 -6.23 16.23
CA ARG A 22 3.95 -6.72 17.57
C ARG A 22 3.02 -7.84 18.04
N ARG A 23 1.73 -7.78 17.71
CA ARG A 23 0.75 -8.82 18.05
C ARG A 23 0.93 -10.06 17.19
N ASN A 24 1.26 -9.88 15.92
CA ASN A 24 1.47 -10.96 14.97
C ASN A 24 2.56 -10.56 13.96
N PRO A 25 3.80 -11.06 14.11
CA PRO A 25 4.89 -10.78 13.17
C PRO A 25 4.65 -11.34 11.75
N ASN A 26 3.69 -12.24 11.59
CA ASN A 26 3.30 -12.79 10.28
C ASN A 26 2.13 -12.03 9.63
N VAL A 27 1.72 -10.88 10.19
CA VAL A 27 0.65 -10.07 9.60
C VAL A 27 1.09 -9.50 8.25
N GLU A 28 0.23 -9.60 7.24
CA GLU A 28 0.47 -8.96 5.96
C GLU A 28 0.09 -7.48 6.03
N ILE A 29 1.08 -6.61 5.82
CA ILE A 29 0.88 -5.15 5.82
C ILE A 29 0.74 -4.70 4.37
N ASN A 30 -0.47 -4.27 4.00
CA ASN A 30 -0.81 -3.78 2.66
C ASN A 30 -1.15 -2.29 2.75
N LEU A 31 -0.45 -1.46 1.96
CA LEU A 31 -0.57 -0.01 2.00
C LEU A 31 -0.98 0.52 0.64
N ILE A 32 -2.10 1.24 0.56
CA ILE A 32 -2.59 1.84 -0.68
C ILE A 32 -2.81 3.33 -0.47
N GLY A 33 -2.24 4.15 -1.34
CA GLY A 33 -2.36 5.60 -1.26
C GLY A 33 -2.52 6.24 -2.63
N ILE A 34 -3.30 7.31 -2.66
CA ILE A 34 -3.49 8.16 -3.83
C ILE A 34 -2.91 9.55 -3.55
N SER A 35 -2.34 10.21 -4.55
CA SER A 35 -1.92 11.61 -4.46
C SER A 35 -0.95 11.87 -3.30
N PHE A 36 -1.32 12.75 -2.37
CA PHE A 36 -0.59 12.99 -1.13
C PHE A 36 -0.44 11.74 -0.23
N GLY A 37 -1.46 10.89 -0.18
CA GLY A 37 -1.38 9.62 0.55
C GLY A 37 -0.30 8.70 -0.01
N ALA A 38 -0.15 8.64 -1.34
CA ALA A 38 0.94 7.91 -1.99
C ALA A 38 2.33 8.47 -1.61
N ASN A 39 2.47 9.81 -1.59
CA ASN A 39 3.70 10.46 -1.14
C ASN A 39 4.07 10.01 0.29
N MET A 40 3.11 10.14 1.20
CA MET A 40 3.25 9.80 2.61
C MET A 40 3.67 8.34 2.79
N LEU A 41 2.98 7.40 2.11
CA LEU A 41 3.31 5.98 2.18
C LEU A 41 4.71 5.67 1.68
N SER A 42 5.17 6.31 0.58
CA SER A 42 6.54 6.11 0.06
C SER A 42 7.62 6.47 1.08
N ARG A 43 7.34 7.41 2.00
CA ARG A 43 8.25 7.77 3.10
C ARG A 43 8.09 6.84 4.31
N MET A 44 6.85 6.43 4.61
CA MET A 44 6.57 5.51 5.71
C MET A 44 7.23 4.15 5.52
N VAL A 45 7.23 3.60 4.29
CA VAL A 45 7.88 2.30 4.05
C VAL A 45 9.38 2.32 4.36
N ALA A 46 10.06 3.45 4.15
CA ALA A 46 11.47 3.61 4.53
C ALA A 46 11.66 3.71 6.05
N GLN A 47 10.66 4.21 6.79
CA GLN A 47 10.68 4.18 8.25
C GLN A 47 10.43 2.76 8.77
N LEU A 48 9.49 2.03 8.17
CA LEU A 48 9.22 0.63 8.49
C LEU A 48 10.44 -0.27 8.20
N ASP A 49 11.20 0.01 7.14
CA ASP A 49 12.45 -0.70 6.80
C ASP A 49 13.48 -0.59 7.93
N LYS A 50 13.65 0.62 8.49
CA LYS A 50 14.53 0.86 9.65
C LYS A 50 14.07 0.12 10.92
N GLU A 51 12.78 -0.17 11.02
CA GLU A 51 12.17 -0.89 12.14
C GLU A 51 12.10 -2.41 11.87
N GLY A 52 12.57 -2.89 10.72
CA GLY A 52 12.51 -4.30 10.35
C GLY A 52 11.10 -4.82 10.09
N ILE A 53 10.16 -3.93 9.76
CA ILE A 53 8.76 -4.27 9.49
C ILE A 53 8.56 -4.45 7.98
N PRO A 54 8.21 -5.67 7.52
CA PRO A 54 7.97 -5.95 6.11
C PRO A 54 6.63 -5.38 5.63
N VAL A 55 6.57 -5.02 4.36
CA VAL A 55 5.34 -4.57 3.68
C VAL A 55 5.06 -5.53 2.53
N SER A 56 3.92 -6.20 2.60
CA SER A 56 3.51 -7.22 1.62
C SER A 56 3.16 -6.61 0.27
N TYR A 57 2.47 -5.47 0.28
CA TYR A 57 2.04 -4.77 -0.93
C TYR A 57 2.00 -3.25 -0.73
N LEU A 58 2.46 -2.51 -1.74
CA LEU A 58 2.37 -1.07 -1.82
C LEU A 58 1.67 -0.65 -3.14
N GLY A 59 0.47 -0.10 -3.04
CA GLY A 59 -0.28 0.49 -4.16
C GLY A 59 -0.11 2.01 -4.19
N ILE A 60 0.47 2.55 -5.27
CA ILE A 60 0.73 3.98 -5.44
C ILE A 60 -0.10 4.51 -6.61
N LEU A 61 -1.11 5.33 -6.33
CA LEU A 61 -1.98 5.95 -7.35
C LEU A 61 -1.62 7.43 -7.51
N ASP A 62 -1.03 7.78 -8.66
CA ASP A 62 -0.66 9.14 -9.09
C ASP A 62 -0.16 10.04 -7.95
N GLY A 63 0.89 9.62 -7.25
CA GLY A 63 1.53 10.40 -6.17
C GLY A 63 2.78 11.13 -6.66
N LEU A 64 3.11 12.28 -6.05
CA LEU A 64 4.33 13.05 -6.30
C LEU A 64 4.66 13.96 -5.10
N PRO A 65 5.95 14.22 -4.78
CA PRO A 65 7.13 13.44 -5.18
C PRO A 65 7.28 12.13 -4.41
N LEU A 66 7.54 11.02 -5.11
CA LEU A 66 7.70 9.71 -4.49
C LEU A 66 9.14 9.50 -3.97
N ALA A 67 9.26 8.99 -2.75
CA ALA A 67 10.55 8.53 -2.23
C ALA A 67 10.93 7.16 -2.83
N PRO A 68 12.24 6.86 -2.99
CA PRO A 68 12.67 5.53 -3.44
C PRO A 68 12.21 4.43 -2.50
N ILE A 69 11.75 3.31 -3.06
CA ILE A 69 11.17 2.18 -2.32
C ILE A 69 12.28 1.27 -1.81
N THR A 70 12.27 1.06 -0.50
CA THR A 70 13.17 0.19 0.25
C THR A 70 12.84 -1.29 0.04
N LYS A 71 13.80 -2.17 0.37
CA LYS A 71 13.71 -3.61 0.11
C LYS A 71 12.68 -4.35 0.98
N ASN A 72 12.26 -3.77 2.10
CA ASN A 72 11.20 -4.34 2.94
C ASN A 72 9.83 -4.41 2.24
N VAL A 73 9.66 -3.78 1.08
CA VAL A 73 8.44 -3.89 0.26
C VAL A 73 8.58 -5.06 -0.70
N ARG A 74 7.74 -6.09 -0.54
CA ARG A 74 7.74 -7.27 -1.42
C ARG A 74 7.27 -6.94 -2.84
N ARG A 75 6.20 -6.15 -2.96
CA ARG A 75 5.64 -5.73 -4.25
C ARG A 75 5.16 -4.29 -4.21
N VAL A 76 5.47 -3.54 -5.25
CA VAL A 76 4.94 -2.19 -5.49
C VAL A 76 4.31 -2.10 -6.88
N ASP A 77 3.04 -1.71 -6.91
CA ASP A 77 2.33 -1.39 -8.14
C ASP A 77 2.09 0.12 -8.19
N ASN A 78 2.55 0.75 -9.25
CA ASN A 78 2.42 2.18 -9.47
C ASN A 78 1.42 2.45 -10.61
N PHE A 79 0.27 2.99 -10.24
CA PHE A 79 -0.81 3.38 -11.12
C PHE A 79 -0.67 4.87 -11.44
N ILE A 80 -0.56 5.19 -12.73
CA ILE A 80 -0.32 6.53 -13.24
C ILE A 80 -1.50 6.90 -14.14
N CYS A 81 -2.00 8.12 -14.01
CA CYS A 81 -2.96 8.66 -14.96
C CYS A 81 -2.25 9.48 -16.05
N ASN A 82 -2.84 9.55 -17.25
CA ASN A 82 -2.19 10.15 -18.42
C ASN A 82 -2.93 11.36 -19.03
N LEU A 83 -4.09 11.77 -18.50
CA LEU A 83 -4.78 12.97 -18.97
C LEU A 83 -4.19 14.27 -18.36
N PRO A 84 -4.58 15.46 -18.86
CA PRO A 84 -4.18 16.73 -18.24
C PRO A 84 -4.49 16.76 -16.73
N GLY A 85 -3.56 17.29 -15.94
CA GLY A 85 -3.67 17.33 -14.47
C GLY A 85 -3.05 16.15 -13.72
N CYS A 86 -2.53 15.14 -14.43
CA CYS A 86 -1.83 14.00 -13.83
C CYS A 86 -0.39 14.33 -13.45
N LEU A 87 0.07 13.76 -12.32
CA LEU A 87 1.41 14.00 -11.77
C LEU A 87 2.48 13.14 -12.45
N ARG A 88 2.11 11.94 -12.91
CA ARG A 88 2.94 11.04 -13.74
C ARG A 88 4.29 10.64 -13.15
N ASP A 89 4.47 10.75 -11.84
CA ASP A 89 5.69 10.28 -11.20
C ASP A 89 5.76 8.75 -11.25
N LYS A 90 6.97 8.25 -11.46
CA LYS A 90 7.24 6.82 -11.47
C LYS A 90 7.94 6.46 -10.18
N VAL A 91 7.42 5.45 -9.50
CA VAL A 91 8.12 4.78 -8.40
C VAL A 91 9.54 4.43 -8.86
N ARG A 92 10.51 4.59 -7.95
CA ARG A 92 11.90 4.16 -8.14
C ARG A 92 12.26 3.24 -6.99
N LEU A 93 13.05 2.20 -7.25
CA LEU A 93 13.62 1.40 -6.18
C LEU A 93 14.85 2.10 -5.60
N MET A 94 15.09 1.91 -4.31
CA MET A 94 16.35 2.29 -3.67
C MET A 94 17.51 1.52 -4.33
N LYS A 95 18.67 2.17 -4.46
CA LYS A 95 19.86 1.55 -5.07
C LYS A 95 20.19 0.22 -4.38
N GLY A 96 20.34 -0.84 -5.17
CA GLY A 96 20.66 -2.19 -4.67
C GLY A 96 19.45 -3.01 -4.22
N ASN A 97 18.23 -2.47 -4.31
CA ASN A 97 17.03 -3.25 -4.07
C ASN A 97 16.70 -4.14 -5.28
N THR A 98 16.92 -5.44 -5.11
CA THR A 98 16.61 -6.49 -6.10
C THR A 98 15.48 -7.41 -5.64
N GLU A 99 14.92 -7.17 -4.45
CA GLU A 99 13.91 -8.03 -3.81
C GLU A 99 12.49 -7.58 -4.17
N THR A 100 12.28 -6.27 -4.30
CA THR A 100 10.96 -5.70 -4.60
C THR A 100 10.54 -5.98 -6.05
N ILE A 101 9.37 -6.58 -6.22
CA ILE A 101 8.71 -6.68 -7.52
C ILE A 101 8.04 -5.33 -7.82
N GLN A 102 8.49 -4.65 -8.87
CA GLN A 102 7.98 -3.35 -9.29
C GLN A 102 7.18 -3.45 -10.59
N ASN A 103 5.97 -2.88 -10.60
CA ASN A 103 5.18 -2.71 -11.82
C ASN A 103 4.69 -1.27 -12.01
N HIS A 104 4.47 -0.89 -13.26
CA HIS A 104 3.88 0.40 -13.62
C HIS A 104 2.71 0.20 -14.57
N PHE A 105 1.61 0.88 -14.28
CA PHE A 105 0.39 0.86 -15.08
C PHE A 105 0.00 2.29 -15.40
N ALA A 106 -0.32 2.55 -16.65
CA ALA A 106 -0.69 3.88 -17.10
C ALA A 106 -2.10 3.85 -17.69
N TYR A 107 -2.97 4.71 -17.19
CA TYR A 107 -4.39 4.75 -17.53
C TYR A 107 -4.76 6.07 -18.19
N THR A 108 -5.58 6.00 -19.24
CA THR A 108 -6.15 7.18 -19.91
C THR A 108 -7.34 7.70 -19.09
N THR A 109 -7.04 8.28 -17.94
CA THR A 109 -8.01 8.81 -16.97
C THR A 109 -7.46 10.07 -16.30
N THR A 110 -8.28 10.79 -15.54
CA THR A 110 -7.87 11.93 -14.72
C THR A 110 -7.35 11.47 -13.35
N HIS A 111 -6.71 12.36 -12.61
CA HIS A 111 -6.20 12.09 -11.26
C HIS A 111 -7.29 11.50 -10.33
N ILE A 112 -8.47 12.12 -10.30
CA ILE A 112 -9.58 11.68 -9.45
C ILE A 112 -10.16 10.36 -9.95
N ALA A 113 -10.42 10.25 -11.27
CA ALA A 113 -11.02 9.07 -11.85
C ALA A 113 -10.09 7.84 -11.85
N LEU A 114 -8.80 8.00 -11.57
CA LEU A 114 -7.91 6.88 -11.27
C LEU A 114 -8.26 6.22 -9.93
N GLY A 115 -8.69 7.01 -8.94
CA GLY A 115 -9.07 6.54 -7.61
C GLY A 115 -10.33 5.67 -7.60
N ASP A 116 -11.22 5.85 -8.58
CA ASP A 116 -12.47 5.09 -8.76
C ASP A 116 -12.44 4.16 -9.98
N ASN A 117 -11.24 3.86 -10.49
CA ASN A 117 -11.10 3.01 -11.67
C ASN A 117 -11.25 1.53 -11.28
N GLU A 118 -12.22 0.84 -11.89
CA GLU A 118 -12.51 -0.57 -11.60
C GLU A 118 -11.33 -1.49 -11.89
N GLU A 119 -10.60 -1.30 -13.00
CA GLU A 119 -9.43 -2.14 -13.31
C GLU A 119 -8.31 -1.97 -12.26
N VAL A 120 -8.11 -0.74 -11.78
CA VAL A 120 -7.17 -0.45 -10.68
C VAL A 120 -7.61 -1.16 -9.41
N HIS A 121 -8.89 -1.08 -9.05
CA HIS A 121 -9.43 -1.74 -7.86
C HIS A 121 -9.32 -3.26 -7.95
N GLN A 122 -9.73 -3.86 -9.06
CA GLN A 122 -9.64 -5.31 -9.28
C GLN A 122 -8.20 -5.79 -9.21
N ARG A 123 -7.25 -5.01 -9.74
CA ARG A 123 -5.84 -5.33 -9.63
C ARG A 123 -5.35 -5.27 -8.19
N ILE A 124 -5.65 -4.21 -7.46
CA ILE A 124 -5.27 -4.06 -6.05
C ILE A 124 -5.86 -5.21 -5.24
N LEU A 125 -7.16 -5.50 -5.42
CA LEU A 125 -7.85 -6.62 -4.79
C LEU A 125 -7.15 -7.92 -5.10
N HIS A 126 -6.81 -8.19 -6.36
CA HIS A 126 -6.05 -9.38 -6.73
C HIS A 126 -4.69 -9.43 -6.02
N GLN A 127 -3.94 -8.33 -5.91
CA GLN A 127 -2.66 -8.36 -5.21
C GLN A 127 -2.79 -8.60 -3.71
N ILE A 128 -3.88 -8.15 -3.07
CA ILE A 128 -4.09 -8.38 -1.63
C ILE A 128 -4.89 -9.66 -1.32
N SER A 129 -5.63 -10.22 -2.28
CA SER A 129 -6.46 -11.43 -2.11
C SER A 129 -5.78 -12.69 -2.61
N THR A 130 -4.88 -12.60 -3.60
CA THR A 130 -4.22 -13.80 -4.17
C THR A 130 -3.16 -14.36 -3.24
N TYR A 131 -2.73 -13.61 -2.22
CA TYR A 131 -1.97 -14.16 -1.09
C TYR A 131 -2.87 -14.75 0.01
N ALA A 132 -4.18 -14.48 -0.01
CA ALA A 132 -5.16 -15.05 0.90
C ALA A 132 -5.79 -16.36 0.39
N MET A 133 -5.58 -16.75 -0.87
CA MET A 133 -6.20 -17.95 -1.46
C MET A 133 -5.37 -19.24 -1.29
N ASP A 134 -4.91 -19.50 -0.06
CA ASP A 134 -4.45 -20.84 0.35
C ASP A 134 -5.20 -21.33 1.62
N ILE A 135 -6.41 -20.83 1.85
CA ILE A 135 -7.32 -21.28 2.91
C ILE A 135 -8.75 -20.88 2.52
N GLY A 136 -9.72 -21.77 2.77
CA GLY A 136 -11.11 -21.73 2.30
C GLY A 136 -11.93 -20.46 2.63
N PRO A 137 -13.24 -20.46 2.29
CA PRO A 137 -14.06 -19.25 2.28
C PRO A 137 -14.21 -18.68 3.70
N VAL A 138 -13.57 -17.54 3.97
CA VAL A 138 -13.77 -16.76 5.20
C VAL A 138 -14.28 -15.39 4.81
N ALA A 139 -15.41 -14.99 5.40
CA ALA A 139 -15.98 -13.66 5.28
C ALA A 139 -14.96 -12.62 5.78
N VAL A 140 -14.62 -11.65 4.92
CA VAL A 140 -13.66 -10.59 5.23
C VAL A 140 -14.43 -9.36 5.69
N ASP A 141 -14.22 -8.95 6.94
CA ASP A 141 -14.78 -7.72 7.49
C ASP A 141 -13.78 -6.58 7.26
N TYR A 142 -14.07 -5.68 6.30
CA TYR A 142 -13.21 -4.54 5.96
C TYR A 142 -13.66 -3.30 6.73
N THR A 143 -12.89 -2.83 7.72
CA THR A 143 -13.03 -1.46 8.23
C THR A 143 -12.38 -0.47 7.27
N TYR A 144 -13.20 0.16 6.43
CA TYR A 144 -12.80 1.25 5.52
C TYR A 144 -12.75 2.57 6.31
N THR A 145 -11.58 3.23 6.35
CA THR A 145 -11.51 4.63 6.77
C THR A 145 -11.16 5.48 5.56
N ALA A 146 -12.11 6.30 5.11
CA ALA A 146 -11.97 7.19 3.97
C ALA A 146 -10.97 8.32 4.27
N ALA A 147 -9.68 8.03 4.07
CA ALA A 147 -8.59 9.01 3.93
C ALA A 147 -7.27 8.32 3.53
N THR A 148 -7.08 7.07 3.96
CA THR A 148 -5.96 6.17 3.62
C THR A 148 -6.44 4.75 3.86
N GLY A 149 -6.56 3.94 2.81
CA GLY A 149 -6.97 2.54 2.93
C GLY A 149 -5.83 1.71 3.51
N VAL A 150 -5.89 1.43 4.82
CA VAL A 150 -5.02 0.44 5.47
C VAL A 150 -5.86 -0.82 5.67
N ALA A 151 -5.54 -1.87 4.92
CA ALA A 151 -6.15 -3.18 5.09
C ALA A 151 -5.19 -4.06 5.90
N VAL A 152 -5.55 -4.38 7.14
CA VAL A 152 -4.82 -5.34 7.99
C VAL A 152 -5.64 -6.63 8.04
N GLN A 153 -5.11 -7.72 7.47
CA GLN A 153 -5.77 -9.02 7.51
C GLN A 153 -5.10 -9.95 8.54
N PRO A 154 -5.84 -10.50 9.52
CA PRO A 154 -5.35 -11.60 10.34
C PRO A 154 -5.35 -12.90 9.52
N ARG A 155 -4.30 -13.73 9.67
CA ARG A 155 -4.30 -15.10 9.11
C ARG A 155 -5.32 -15.97 9.87
N ALA A 156 -5.98 -16.89 9.16
CA ALA A 156 -6.87 -17.87 9.76
C ALA A 156 -6.17 -18.66 10.87
N TYR A 157 -6.88 -18.89 11.97
CA TYR A 157 -6.44 -19.78 13.05
C TYR A 157 -6.18 -21.18 12.48
N ALA A 158 -4.99 -21.73 12.77
CA ALA A 158 -4.75 -23.15 12.55
C ALA A 158 -5.74 -23.96 13.42
N PRO A 159 -6.33 -25.06 12.91
CA PRO A 159 -7.16 -25.91 13.74
C PRO A 159 -6.27 -26.52 14.83
N ILE A 160 -6.74 -26.40 16.07
CA ILE A 160 -6.20 -27.11 17.22
C ILE A 160 -6.61 -28.58 17.04
N GLU A 161 -5.64 -29.50 17.06
CA GLU A 161 -5.87 -30.95 16.99
C GLU A 161 -6.80 -31.48 18.10
#